data_AF-A0A352CGN8-F1
#
_entry.id   AF-A0A352CGN8-F1
#
_cell.length_a   1.000
_cell.length_b   1.000
_cell.length_c   1.000
_cell.angle_alpha   90.00
_cell.angle_beta   90.00
_cell.angle_gamma   90.00
#
_symmetry.space_group_name_H-M   'P 1'
#
loop_
_entity.id
_entity.type
_entity.pdbx_description
1 polymer ?
#
loop_
_entity_poly.entity_id
_entity_poly.type
_entity_poly.pdbx_seq_one_letter_code
_entity_poly.pdbx_strand_id
1 'polypeptide(L)'
;MLGSKERAQADQAAWLTIEGSLYWLSLLRKRAASVSKNTIPNWDVSKIIELARTNWRQWQLTDFNLQRPITRRELAVLLDSLLDPFSNYPVNHQGVIQL
;
A
#
# COMPACT_ATOMS: atom_id res chain seq x y z
N MET A 1 -15.19 -3.54 11.74
CA MET A 1 -15.47 -4.72 10.90
C MET A 1 -15.87 -4.18 9.54
N LEU A 2 -15.07 -4.37 8.49
CA LEU A 2 -15.48 -3.93 7.14
C LEU A 2 -16.60 -4.83 6.63
N GLY A 3 -17.58 -4.20 5.99
CA GLY A 3 -18.84 -4.82 5.61
C GLY A 3 -18.63 -5.84 4.50
N SER A 4 -19.39 -6.93 4.55
CA SER A 4 -19.37 -8.04 3.59
C SER A 4 -19.47 -7.60 2.12
N LYS A 5 -19.99 -6.39 1.87
CA LYS A 5 -20.11 -5.78 0.55
C LYS A 5 -18.76 -5.36 -0.06
N GLU A 6 -17.82 -4.88 0.76
CA GLU A 6 -16.49 -4.43 0.29
C GLU A 6 -15.60 -5.63 -0.08
N ARG A 7 -15.80 -6.78 0.59
CA ARG A 7 -15.15 -8.05 0.24
C ARG A 7 -15.70 -8.63 -1.06
N ALA A 8 -17.02 -8.61 -1.23
CA ALA A 8 -17.69 -9.14 -2.43
C ALA A 8 -17.34 -8.37 -3.72
N GLN A 9 -17.01 -7.09 -3.60
CA GLN A 9 -16.63 -6.26 -4.76
C GLN A 9 -15.18 -6.48 -5.21
N ALA A 10 -14.29 -6.91 -4.30
CA ALA A 10 -12.92 -7.30 -4.62
C ALA A 10 -12.84 -8.63 -5.39
N ASP A 11 -13.77 -9.55 -5.16
CA ASP A 11 -13.85 -10.85 -5.87
C ASP A 11 -14.46 -10.76 -7.28
N GLN A 12 -15.14 -9.65 -7.61
CA GLN A 12 -15.82 -9.46 -8.92
C GLN A 12 -15.02 -8.59 -9.90
N ALA A 13 -13.94 -7.94 -9.48
CA ALA A 13 -13.10 -7.15 -10.37
C ALA A 13 -12.03 -8.04 -11.03
N ALA A 14 -12.09 -8.21 -12.35
CA ALA A 14 -11.06 -8.94 -13.11
C ALA A 14 -9.64 -8.37 -12.93
N TRP A 15 -9.52 -7.14 -12.41
CA TRP A 15 -8.27 -6.43 -12.18
C TRP A 15 -8.26 -5.73 -10.82
N LEU A 16 -7.10 -5.76 -10.14
CA LEU A 16 -6.87 -5.04 -8.89
C LEU A 16 -6.93 -3.53 -9.14
N THR A 17 -7.84 -2.83 -8.47
CA THR A 17 -7.99 -1.37 -8.59
C THR A 17 -7.00 -0.61 -7.70
N ILE A 18 -6.86 0.69 -7.92
CA ILE A 18 -6.07 1.56 -7.02
C ILE A 18 -6.63 1.50 -5.60
N GLU A 19 -7.95 1.59 -5.43
CA GLU A 19 -8.60 1.46 -4.12
C GLU A 19 -8.29 0.12 -3.44
N GLY A 20 -8.47 -0.98 -4.17
CA GLY A 20 -8.16 -2.32 -3.65
C GLY A 20 -6.69 -2.45 -3.23
N SER A 21 -5.78 -1.83 -3.99
CA SER A 21 -4.35 -1.81 -3.68
C SER A 21 -4.04 -1.01 -2.42
N LEU A 22 -4.64 0.17 -2.26
CA LEU A 22 -4.46 1.01 -1.08
C LEU A 22 -5.04 0.34 0.18
N TYR A 23 -6.18 -0.34 0.05
CA TYR A 23 -6.73 -1.16 1.12
C TYR A 23 -5.79 -2.31 1.49
N TRP A 24 -5.28 -3.06 0.51
CA TRP A 24 -4.31 -4.12 0.76
C TRP A 24 -3.03 -3.60 1.45
N LEU A 25 -2.51 -2.44 1.02
CA LEU A 25 -1.37 -1.79 1.67
C LEU A 25 -1.66 -1.43 3.13
N SER A 26 -2.88 -0.99 3.45
CA SER A 26 -3.29 -0.73 4.84
C SER A 26 -3.22 -1.99 5.70
N LEU A 27 -3.67 -3.14 5.17
CA LEU A 27 -3.63 -4.41 5.87
C LEU A 27 -2.20 -4.89 6.08
N LEU A 28 -1.37 -4.76 5.04
CA LEU A 28 0.04 -5.10 5.09
C LEU A 28 0.77 -4.24 6.13
N ARG A 29 0.53 -2.93 6.15
CA ARG A 29 1.12 -2.01 7.12
C ARG A 29 0.67 -2.31 8.56
N LYS A 30 -0.62 -2.59 8.76
CA LYS A 30 -1.15 -3.02 10.06
C LYS A 30 -0.48 -4.31 10.54
N ARG A 31 -0.27 -5.28 9.64
CA ARG A 31 0.44 -6.51 9.98
C ARG A 31 1.91 -6.24 10.30
N ALA A 32 2.59 -5.44 9.49
CA ALA A 32 3.99 -5.07 9.72
C ALA A 32 4.16 -4.39 11.09
N ALA A 33 3.32 -3.41 11.42
CA ALA A 33 3.34 -2.73 12.73
C ALA A 33 3.13 -3.71 13.91
N SER A 34 2.25 -4.71 13.74
CA SER A 34 2.02 -5.73 14.78
C SER A 34 3.23 -6.65 15.03
N VAL A 35 4.05 -6.87 14.00
CA VAL A 35 5.26 -7.70 14.09
C VAL A 35 6.46 -6.87 14.56
N SER A 36 6.51 -5.57 14.20
CA SER A 36 7.67 -4.70 14.42
C SER A 36 7.74 -4.02 15.79
N LYS A 37 6.89 -4.41 16.77
CA LYS A 37 6.78 -3.74 18.09
C LYS A 37 6.48 -2.23 17.98
N ASN A 38 5.58 -1.82 17.06
CA ASN A 38 5.11 -0.44 16.88
C ASN A 38 6.11 0.60 16.33
N THR A 39 7.21 0.19 15.68
CA THR A 39 8.09 1.13 14.97
C THR A 39 7.48 1.71 13.69
N ILE A 40 6.46 1.05 13.13
CA ILE A 40 5.75 1.50 11.92
C ILE A 40 4.42 2.16 12.33
N PRO A 41 4.18 3.43 11.97
CA PRO A 41 2.90 4.09 12.22
C PRO A 41 1.73 3.33 11.60
N ASN A 42 0.76 2.94 12.43
CA ASN A 42 -0.48 2.32 11.97
C ASN A 42 -1.40 3.39 11.38
N TRP A 43 -1.46 3.49 10.05
CA TRP A 43 -2.38 4.38 9.35
C TRP A 43 -3.65 3.62 8.98
N ASP A 44 -4.81 4.25 9.19
CA ASP A 44 -6.06 3.76 8.65
C ASP A 44 -6.12 3.94 7.12
N VAL A 45 -7.10 3.27 6.50
CA VAL A 45 -7.30 3.27 5.04
C VAL A 45 -7.50 4.70 4.51
N SER A 46 -8.27 5.54 5.21
CA SER A 46 -8.55 6.91 4.78
C SER A 46 -7.28 7.73 4.74
N LYS A 47 -6.40 7.58 5.73
CA LYS A 47 -5.10 8.27 5.74
C LYS A 47 -4.20 7.83 4.59
N ILE A 48 -4.17 6.54 4.28
CA ILE A 48 -3.39 6.02 3.14
C ILE A 48 -3.93 6.55 1.81
N ILE A 49 -5.25 6.62 1.64
CA ILE A 49 -5.87 7.20 0.44
C ILE A 49 -5.55 8.69 0.31
N GLU A 50 -5.60 9.45 1.41
CA GLU A 50 -5.24 10.87 1.45
C GLU A 50 -3.78 11.09 1.04
N LEU A 51 -2.85 10.32 1.61
CA LEU A 51 -1.43 10.37 1.27
C LEU A 51 -1.19 10.03 -0.20
N ALA A 52 -1.81 8.95 -0.69
CA ALA A 52 -1.69 8.57 -2.09
C ALA A 52 -2.21 9.68 -3.01
N ARG A 53 -3.39 10.25 -2.73
CA ARG A 53 -3.97 11.35 -3.51
C ARG A 53 -3.07 12.59 -3.52
N THR A 54 -2.51 12.94 -2.37
CA THR A 54 -1.71 14.16 -2.20
C THR A 54 -0.36 14.06 -2.89
N ASN A 55 0.31 12.91 -2.78
CA ASN A 55 1.66 12.71 -3.29
C ASN A 55 1.70 12.10 -4.70
N TRP A 56 0.56 11.69 -5.27
CA TRP A 56 0.49 10.97 -6.56
C TRP A 56 1.33 11.62 -7.68
N ARG A 57 1.16 12.93 -7.86
CA ARG A 57 1.90 13.69 -8.88
C ARG A 57 3.37 13.87 -8.54
N GLN A 58 3.71 13.97 -7.25
CA GLN A 58 5.10 14.06 -6.81
C GLN A 58 5.86 12.76 -7.11
N TRP A 59 5.16 11.62 -7.07
CA TRP A 59 5.69 10.32 -7.50
C TRP A 59 5.67 10.12 -9.02
N GLN A 60 5.41 11.18 -9.80
CA GLN A 60 5.34 11.15 -11.27
C GLN A 60 4.29 10.16 -11.81
N LEU A 61 3.22 9.94 -11.04
CA LEU A 61 2.07 9.15 -11.46
C LEU A 61 0.96 10.07 -11.99
N THR A 62 0.20 9.62 -12.98
CA THR A 62 -0.91 10.38 -13.58
C THR A 62 -2.25 9.70 -13.32
N ASP A 63 -3.34 10.40 -13.69
CA ASP A 63 -4.69 9.83 -13.76
C ASP A 63 -5.16 9.15 -12.47
N PHE A 64 -4.98 9.80 -11.31
CA PHE A 64 -5.42 9.23 -10.04
C PHE A 64 -6.94 9.01 -10.04
N ASN A 65 -7.36 7.74 -10.06
CA ASN A 65 -8.75 7.33 -9.99
C ASN A 65 -8.84 6.02 -9.19
N LEU A 66 -9.60 6.03 -8.10
CA LEU A 66 -9.69 4.88 -7.20
C LEU A 66 -10.26 3.62 -7.88
N GLN A 67 -11.17 3.78 -8.84
CA GLN A 67 -11.88 2.67 -9.46
C GLN A 67 -11.14 2.06 -10.66
N ARG A 68 -10.06 2.70 -11.15
CA ARG A 68 -9.32 2.15 -12.29
C ARG A 68 -8.36 1.04 -11.84
N PRO A 69 -8.00 0.10 -12.74
CA PRO A 69 -6.92 -0.84 -12.50
C PRO A 69 -5.61 -0.13 -12.16
N ILE A 70 -4.89 -0.67 -11.18
CA ILE A 70 -3.53 -0.24 -10.88
C ILE A 70 -2.55 -0.86 -11.87
N THR A 71 -1.54 -0.09 -12.28
CA THR A 71 -0.41 -0.63 -13.05
C THR A 71 0.65 -1.21 -12.12
N ARG A 72 1.52 -2.07 -12.65
CA ARG A 72 2.65 -2.64 -11.88
C ARG A 72 3.58 -1.55 -11.33
N ARG A 73 3.85 -0.50 -12.12
CA ARG A 73 4.69 0.64 -11.72
C ARG A 73 4.08 1.39 -10.55
N GLU A 74 2.80 1.70 -10.62
CA GLU A 74 2.10 2.42 -9.55
C GLU A 74 2.10 1.62 -8.26
N LEU A 75 1.84 0.30 -8.34
CA LEU A 75 1.89 -0.56 -7.16
C LEU A 75 3.28 -0.59 -6.52
N ALA A 76 4.35 -0.66 -7.33
CA ALA A 76 5.72 -0.62 -6.82
C ALA A 76 6.04 0.70 -6.12
N VAL A 77 5.63 1.83 -6.70
CA VAL A 77 5.80 3.16 -6.10
C VAL A 77 5.02 3.27 -4.79
N LEU A 78 3.78 2.77 -4.73
CA LEU A 78 2.99 2.78 -3.50
C LEU A 78 3.60 1.91 -2.40
N LEU A 79 4.14 0.74 -2.75
CA LEU A 79 4.86 -0.11 -1.81
C LEU A 79 6.08 0.62 -1.23
N ASP A 80 6.89 1.20 -2.09
CA ASP A 80 8.09 1.94 -1.68
C ASP A 80 7.73 3.15 -0.82
N SER A 81 6.78 3.98 -1.26
CA SER A 81 6.45 5.26 -0.62
C SER A 81 5.58 5.15 0.63
N LEU A 82 4.69 4.15 0.70
CA LEU A 82 3.71 4.02 1.79
C LEU A 82 4.00 2.89 2.75
N LEU A 83 4.83 1.91 2.37
CA LEU A 83 5.28 0.87 3.28
C LEU A 83 6.74 1.07 3.67
N ASP A 84 7.59 1.44 2.71
CA ASP A 84 9.05 1.55 2.82
C ASP A 84 9.66 0.33 3.54
N PRO A 85 9.65 -0.84 2.86
CA PRO A 85 9.99 -2.12 3.50
C PRO A 85 11.47 -2.22 3.92
N PHE A 86 12.34 -1.33 3.41
CA PHE A 86 13.80 -1.43 3.59
C PHE A 86 14.39 -0.35 4.49
N SER A 87 13.68 0.72 4.84
CA SER A 87 14.22 1.71 5.78
C SER A 87 14.44 1.18 7.20
N ASN A 88 13.70 0.15 7.59
CA ASN A 88 13.83 -0.44 8.93
C ASN A 88 14.89 -1.54 9.01
N TYR A 89 15.34 -2.09 7.87
CA TYR A 89 16.30 -3.18 7.82
C TYR A 89 17.30 -2.93 6.69
N PRO A 90 18.60 -2.74 6.99
CA PRO A 90 19.59 -2.66 5.95
C PRO A 90 19.64 -4.00 5.21
N VAL A 91 19.22 -4.00 3.94
CA VAL A 91 19.25 -5.18 3.07
C VAL A 91 20.35 -4.99 2.05
N ASN A 92 21.23 -5.98 1.88
CA ASN A 92 22.30 -5.92 0.89
C ASN A 92 21.79 -6.21 -0.54
N HIS A 93 22.65 -6.05 -1.53
CA HIS A 93 22.31 -6.31 -2.95
C HIS A 93 21.93 -7.77 -3.26
N GLN A 94 22.14 -8.70 -2.31
CA GLN A 94 21.75 -10.11 -2.42
C GLN A 94 20.39 -10.39 -1.76
N GLY A 95 19.73 -9.38 -1.18
CA GLY A 95 18.46 -9.56 -0.48
C GLY A 95 18.60 -10.08 0.95
N VAL A 96 19.81 -10.06 1.53
CA VAL A 96 20.06 -10.51 2.91
C VAL A 96 19.88 -9.35 3.87
N ILE A 97 19.07 -9.55 4.92
CA ILE A 97 18.90 -8.62 6.03
C ILE A 97 20.19 -8.60 6.85
N GLN A 98 20.80 -7.42 6.97
CA GLN A 98 21.93 -7.16 7.85
C GLN A 98 21.35 -6.79 9.22
N LEU A 99 21.60 -7.65 10.22
CA LEU A 99 21.18 -7.45 11.61
C LEU A 99 22.31 -6.83 12.43
#